data_AF-A0A6N0X2Z5-F1
#
_entry.id   AF-A0A6N0X2Z5-F1
#
_cell.length_a   1.000
_cell.length_b   1.000
_cell.length_c   1.000
_cell.angle_alpha   90.00
_cell.angle_beta   90.00
_cell.angle_gamma   90.00
#
_symmetry.space_group_name_H-M   'P 1'
#
loop_
_entity.id
_entity.type
_entity.pdbx_description
1 polymer ?
#
loop_
_entity_poly.entity_id
_entity_poly.type
_entity_poly.pdbx_seq_one_letter_code
_entity_poly.pdbx_strand_id
1 'polypeptide(L)' 'MDGNANRRAGNREYYQRRAKQAHEVADAAADPHTRRLHLAMAGQHEQRAALKD' A
#
# COMPACT_ATOMS: atom_id res chain seq x y z
N MET A 1 -20.47 10.59 17.28
CA MET A 1 -19.31 11.23 16.59
C MET A 1 -18.57 10.11 15.87
N ASP A 2 -19.03 9.71 14.69
CA ASP A 2 -18.69 8.40 14.08
C ASP A 2 -17.92 8.54 12.76
N GLY A 3 -17.49 9.77 12.43
CA GLY A 3 -16.76 10.06 11.19
C GLY A 3 -15.29 9.60 11.19
N ASN A 4 -14.71 9.27 12.36
CA ASN A 4 -13.30 8.91 12.46
C ASN A 4 -13.05 7.43 12.13
N ALA A 5 -13.97 6.53 12.51
CA ALA A 5 -13.86 5.08 12.23
C ALA A 5 -13.99 4.78 10.73
N ASN A 6 -14.99 5.37 10.05
CA ASN A 6 -15.14 5.22 8.59
C ASN A 6 -13.97 5.83 7.81
N ARG A 7 -13.42 6.95 8.28
CA ARG A 7 -12.24 7.57 7.66
C ARG A 7 -10.97 6.73 7.89
N ARG A 8 -10.85 6.02 9.01
CA ARG A 8 -9.75 5.08 9.29
C ARG A 8 -9.85 3.81 8.45
N ALA A 9 -11.02 3.18 8.38
CA ALA A 9 -11.28 2.02 7.54
C ALA A 9 -11.04 2.30 6.05
N GLY A 10 -11.57 3.42 5.54
CA GLY A 10 -11.34 3.82 4.14
C GLY A 10 -9.87 4.12 3.82
N ASN A 11 -9.10 4.62 4.80
CA ASN A 11 -7.66 4.82 4.63
C ASN A 11 -6.88 3.49 4.64
N ARG A 12 -7.29 2.51 5.45
CA ARG A 12 -6.66 1.18 5.48
C ARG A 12 -6.86 0.45 4.15
N GLU A 13 -8.09 0.38 3.66
CA GLU A 13 -8.40 -0.23 2.35
C GLU A 13 -7.70 0.49 1.19
N TYR A 14 -7.57 1.82 1.27
CA TYR A 14 -6.82 2.60 0.29
C TYR A 14 -5.35 2.17 0.24
N TYR A 15 -4.68 2.11 1.40
CA TYR A 15 -3.27 1.72 1.46
C TYR A 15 -3.06 0.26 1.09
N GLN A 16 -3.95 -0.66 1.47
CA GLN A 16 -3.88 -2.06 1.04
C GLN A 16 -4.01 -2.21 -0.48
N ARG A 17 -4.94 -1.49 -1.12
CA ARG A 17 -5.05 -1.47 -2.59
C ARG A 17 -3.79 -0.94 -3.26
N ARG A 18 -3.19 0.12 -2.70
CA ARG A 18 -1.94 0.68 -3.21
C ARG A 18 -0.75 -0.28 -3.04
N ALA A 19 -0.66 -0.98 -1.92
CA ALA A 19 0.35 -2.02 -1.72
C ALA A 19 0.23 -3.14 -2.74
N LYS A 20 -0.99 -3.63 -2.97
CA LYS A 20 -1.27 -4.67 -3.97
C LYS A 20 -0.89 -4.21 -5.39
N GLN A 21 -1.28 -3.00 -5.79
CA GLN A 21 -0.91 -2.43 -7.08
C GLN A 21 0.62 -2.31 -7.23
N ALA A 22 1.32 -1.89 -6.18
CA ALA A 22 2.78 -1.80 -6.20
C ALA A 22 3.44 -3.18 -6.33
N HIS A 23 2.87 -4.23 -5.72
CA HIS A 23 3.32 -5.61 -5.93
C HIS A 23 3.10 -6.08 -7.37
N GLU A 24 1.93 -5.82 -7.96
CA GLU A 24 1.62 -6.20 -9.34
C GLU A 24 2.60 -5.54 -10.33
N VAL A 25 2.92 -4.25 -10.13
CA VAL A 25 3.92 -3.56 -10.96
C VAL A 25 5.33 -4.09 -10.71
N ALA A 26 5.68 -4.41 -9.46
CA ALA A 26 6.98 -5.00 -9.15
C ALA A 26 7.17 -6.39 -9.78
N ASP A 27 6.10 -7.18 -9.87
CA ASP A 27 6.11 -8.51 -10.49
C ASP A 27 6.24 -8.42 -12.02
N ALA A 28 5.53 -7.46 -12.63
CA ALA A 28 5.61 -7.19 -14.06
C ALA A 28 6.90 -6.46 -14.50
N ALA A 29 7.66 -5.89 -13.56
CA ALA A 29 8.87 -5.14 -13.89
C ALA A 29 10.04 -6.06 -14.26
N ALA A 30 10.49 -5.97 -15.52
CA ALA A 30 11.69 -6.66 -15.99
C ALA A 30 12.99 -6.04 -15.43
N ASP A 31 12.97 -4.74 -15.15
CA ASP A 31 14.13 -4.03 -14.59
C ASP A 31 14.22 -4.24 -13.06
N PRO A 32 15.37 -4.71 -12.54
CA PRO A 32 15.53 -5.04 -11.13
C PRO A 32 15.50 -3.81 -10.21
N HIS A 33 15.87 -2.62 -10.70
CA HIS A 33 15.81 -1.39 -9.93
C HIS A 33 14.35 -0.93 -9.75
N THR A 34 13.57 -0.98 -10.84
CA THR A 34 12.14 -0.68 -10.88
C THR A 34 11.38 -1.64 -9.96
N ARG A 35 11.66 -2.94 -10.04
CA ARG A 35 11.09 -3.95 -9.13
C ARG A 35 11.35 -3.61 -7.65
N ARG A 36 12.59 -3.27 -7.29
CA ARG A 36 12.96 -2.89 -5.91
C ARG A 36 12.26 -1.62 -5.44
N LEU A 37 12.14 -0.61 -6.31
CA LEU A 37 11.43 0.63 -6.01
C LEU A 37 9.95 0.35 -5.70
N HIS A 38 9.29 -0.44 -6.53
CA HIS A 38 7.89 -0.79 -6.35
C HIS A 38 7.65 -1.68 -5.11
N LEU A 39 8.56 -2.61 -4.79
CA LEU A 39 8.50 -3.37 -3.54
C LEU A 39 8.67 -2.47 -2.31
N ALA A 40 9.58 -1.49 -2.36
CA ALA A 40 9.73 -0.53 -1.26
C ALA A 40 8.47 0.32 -1.07
N MET A 41 7.83 0.75 -2.17
CA MET A 41 6.54 1.46 -2.11
C MET A 41 5.42 0.58 -1.55
N ALA A 42 5.39 -0.71 -1.91
CA ALA A 42 4.42 -1.64 -1.35
C ALA A 42 4.56 -1.75 0.17
N GLY A 43 5.79 -1.94 0.68
CA GLY A 43 6.05 -1.98 2.12
C GLY A 43 5.68 -0.68 2.86
N GLN A 44 5.89 0.49 2.25
CA GLN A 44 5.44 1.76 2.83
C GLN A 44 3.91 1.86 2.92
N HIS A 45 3.19 1.35 1.93
CA HIS A 45 1.74 1.30 1.95
C HIS A 45 1.22 0.29 2.99
N GLU A 46 1.83 -0.88 3.13
CA GLU A 46 1.49 -1.85 4.17
C GLU A 46 1.72 -1.30 5.57
N GLN A 47 2.86 -0.62 5.81
CA GLN A 47 3.12 0.04 7.09
C GLN A 47 2.08 1.10 7.40
N ARG A 48 1.66 1.90 6.41
CA ARG A 48 0.59 2.91 6.59
C ARG A 48 -0.78 2.29 6.81
N ALA A 49 -1.04 1.10 6.26
CA ALA A 49 -2.24 0.33 6.54
C ALA A 49 -2.22 -0.25 7.96
N ALA A 50 -1.05 -0.66 8.46
CA ALA A 50 -0.88 -1.25 9.79
C ALA A 50 -0.82 -0.21 10.93
N LEU A 51 -0.23 0.96 10.72
CA LEU A 51 -0.13 2.04 11.71
C LEU A 51 -1.46 2.75 12.01
N LYS A 52 -2.53 2.41 11.30
CA LYS A 52 -3.86 3.04 11.46
C LYS A 52 -4.91 2.11 12.10
N ASP A 53 -4.51 0.91 12.50
CA ASP A 53 -5.22 0.06 13.47
C ASP A 53 -4.87 0.48 14.90
#